data_AF-D0P0T6-F1
#
_entry.id   AF-D0P0T6-F1
#
_cell.length_a   1.000
_cell.length_b   1.000
_cell.length_c   1.000
_cell.angle_alpha   90.00
_cell.angle_beta   90.00
_cell.angle_gamma   90.00
#
_symmetry.space_group_name_H-M   'P 1'
#
loop_
_entity.id
_entity.type
_entity.pdbx_description
1 polymer ?
#
loop_
_entity_poly.entity_id
_entity_poly.type
_entity_poly.pdbx_seq_one_letter_code
_entity_poly.pdbx_strand_id
1 'polypeptide(L)'
;MDHIVKNKGKLNYCVRWSSTKTLSKTVASKFKAMLERQYAAWNHWLIGYDCWSFNEIKINIVGFAVKEASLLDWSDDSLGAITSCYRFYDNGAGSWSDTSSCKGEPFDISLWPKQGLEGGFGYDWGQEVNLENMLQTIDEEQLVIVAHEIGHGFGLPDFYEEADKPNDYDGWMLRRVLEHLKPRYNF
;
A
#
# COMPACT_ATOMS: atom_id res chain seq x y z
N MET A 1 5.45 4.63 6.72
CA MET A 1 6.92 4.51 6.66
C MET A 1 7.47 3.39 7.55
N ASP A 2 6.92 3.17 8.76
CA ASP A 2 7.40 2.16 9.71
C ASP A 2 7.56 0.76 9.10
N HIS A 3 6.57 0.30 8.31
CA HIS A 3 6.66 -0.98 7.58
C HIS A 3 7.86 -1.05 6.62
N ILE A 4 8.12 0.02 5.87
CA ILE A 4 9.24 0.08 4.91
C ILE A 4 10.57 -0.07 5.65
N VAL A 5 10.75 0.66 6.75
CA VAL A 5 11.98 0.60 7.57
C VAL A 5 12.13 -0.78 8.22
N LYS A 6 11.06 -1.27 8.86
CA LYS A 6 11.02 -2.59 9.53
C LYS A 6 11.41 -3.72 8.59
N ASN A 7 10.94 -3.67 7.35
CA ASN A 7 11.14 -4.70 6.35
C ASN A 7 12.26 -4.37 5.35
N LYS A 8 13.08 -3.36 5.65
CA LYS A 8 14.28 -3.00 4.88
C LYS A 8 13.97 -2.72 3.40
N GLY A 9 13.02 -1.82 3.14
CA GLY A 9 12.64 -1.40 1.78
C GLY A 9 11.66 -2.35 1.10
N LYS A 10 10.91 -3.17 1.86
CA LYS A 10 9.92 -4.11 1.33
C LYS A 10 8.56 -3.89 1.97
N LEU A 11 7.49 -4.15 1.23
CA LEU A 11 6.13 -4.18 1.74
C LEU A 11 5.42 -5.43 1.25
N ASN A 12 4.86 -6.19 2.20
CA ASN A 12 4.00 -7.32 1.91
C ASN A 12 2.55 -6.82 1.82
N TYR A 13 1.90 -7.06 0.68
CA TYR A 13 0.55 -6.64 0.38
C TYR A 13 -0.41 -7.84 0.37
N CYS A 14 -1.56 -7.69 1.03
CA CYS A 14 -2.71 -8.56 0.84
C CYS A 14 -3.76 -7.83 0.02
N VAL A 15 -4.21 -8.44 -1.08
CA VAL A 15 -5.27 -7.88 -1.92
C VAL A 15 -6.61 -8.41 -1.45
N ARG A 16 -7.52 -7.55 -1.03
CA ARG A 16 -8.87 -7.90 -0.60
C ARG A 16 -9.88 -7.49 -1.65
N TRP A 17 -10.18 -8.41 -2.55
CA TRP A 17 -11.08 -8.18 -3.67
C TRP A 17 -12.53 -8.03 -3.20
N SER A 18 -13.02 -6.78 -3.19
CA SER A 18 -14.36 -6.42 -2.73
C SER A 18 -15.29 -6.21 -3.93
N SER A 19 -15.54 -7.29 -4.66
CA SER A 19 -16.37 -7.30 -5.87
C SER A 19 -17.07 -8.64 -6.04
N THR A 20 -18.18 -8.63 -6.78
CA THR A 20 -18.88 -9.84 -7.23
C THR A 20 -18.40 -10.33 -8.60
N LYS A 21 -17.49 -9.58 -9.26
CA LYS A 21 -16.90 -9.96 -10.54
C LYS A 21 -15.74 -10.93 -10.30
N THR A 22 -15.55 -11.85 -11.24
CA THR A 22 -14.38 -12.74 -11.25
C THR A 22 -13.10 -11.92 -11.46
N LEU A 23 -12.11 -12.13 -10.59
CA LEU A 23 -10.75 -11.65 -10.75
C LEU A 23 -9.96 -12.68 -11.55
N SER A 24 -9.39 -12.27 -12.68
CA SER A 24 -8.52 -13.14 -13.46
C SER A 24 -7.08 -13.11 -12.98
N LYS A 25 -6.36 -14.23 -13.10
CA LYS A 25 -4.94 -14.36 -12.78
C LYS A 25 -4.10 -13.35 -13.55
N THR A 26 -4.46 -13.08 -14.80
CA THR A 26 -3.81 -12.08 -15.64
C THR A 26 -3.94 -10.68 -15.04
N VAL A 27 -5.16 -10.29 -14.63
CA VAL A 27 -5.38 -8.99 -13.99
C VAL A 27 -4.67 -8.92 -12.63
N ALA A 28 -4.81 -9.95 -11.80
CA ALA A 28 -4.19 -10.04 -10.49
C ALA A 28 -2.65 -9.91 -10.56
N SER A 29 -2.03 -10.49 -11.59
CA SER A 29 -0.57 -10.43 -11.79
C SER A 29 -0.03 -9.00 -12.00
N LYS A 30 -0.89 -8.06 -12.45
CA LYS A 30 -0.50 -6.66 -12.66
C LYS A 30 -0.37 -5.85 -11.37
N PHE A 31 -0.95 -6.31 -10.26
CA PHE A 31 -1.11 -5.49 -9.04
C PHE A 31 0.23 -5.15 -8.41
N LYS A 32 1.17 -6.12 -8.42
CA LYS A 32 2.54 -5.90 -7.94
C LYS A 32 3.21 -4.75 -8.67
N ALA A 33 3.25 -4.82 -10.00
CA ALA A 33 3.90 -3.81 -10.83
C ALA A 33 3.21 -2.44 -10.69
N MET A 34 1.88 -2.41 -10.62
CA MET A 34 1.11 -1.19 -10.39
C MET A 34 1.51 -0.53 -9.07
N LEU A 35 1.51 -1.27 -7.96
CA LEU A 35 1.89 -0.75 -6.64
C LEU A 35 3.35 -0.30 -6.60
N GLU A 36 4.27 -1.04 -7.23
CA GLU A 36 5.68 -0.64 -7.33
C GLU A 36 5.85 0.71 -8.03
N ARG A 37 5.09 0.99 -9.10
CA ARG A 37 5.09 2.32 -9.75
C ARG A 37 4.60 3.41 -8.80
N GLN A 38 3.50 3.17 -8.08
CA GLN A 38 2.94 4.17 -7.16
C GLN A 38 3.92 4.46 -6.01
N TYR A 39 4.54 3.44 -5.44
CA TYR A 39 5.54 3.62 -4.39
C TYR A 39 6.84 4.24 -4.89
N ALA A 40 7.25 3.97 -6.14
CA ALA A 40 8.41 4.62 -6.73
C ALA A 40 8.20 6.14 -6.85
N ALA A 41 7.01 6.57 -7.28
CA ALA A 41 6.65 7.98 -7.36
C ALA A 41 6.74 8.69 -6.00
N TRP A 42 6.24 8.06 -4.93
CA TRP A 42 6.37 8.60 -3.57
C TRP A 42 7.82 8.56 -3.06
N ASN A 43 8.51 7.43 -3.25
CA ASN A 43 9.86 7.22 -2.75
C ASN A 43 10.87 8.18 -3.38
N HIS A 44 10.64 8.61 -4.64
CA HIS A 44 11.49 9.56 -5.34
C HIS A 44 11.85 10.79 -4.50
N TRP A 45 10.88 11.32 -3.73
CA TRP A 45 11.08 12.51 -2.91
C TRP A 45 11.97 12.29 -1.68
N LEU A 46 12.16 11.04 -1.25
CA LEU A 46 12.97 10.66 -0.09
C LEU A 46 14.39 10.23 -0.45
N ILE A 47 14.64 9.84 -1.71
CA ILE A 47 15.97 9.40 -2.14
C ILE A 47 17.01 10.50 -1.93
N GLY A 48 18.06 10.20 -1.18
CA GLY A 48 19.12 11.15 -0.84
C GLY A 48 18.75 12.18 0.24
N TYR A 49 17.55 12.10 0.82
CA TYR A 49 17.09 13.00 1.87
C TYR A 49 17.24 12.37 3.26
N ASP A 50 17.78 13.13 4.21
CA ASP A 50 17.78 12.84 5.66
C ASP A 50 18.17 11.40 6.06
N CYS A 51 19.16 10.83 5.36
CA CYS A 51 19.66 9.46 5.54
C CYS A 51 18.64 8.35 5.22
N TRP A 52 17.62 8.62 4.41
CA TRP A 52 16.72 7.59 3.92
C TRP A 52 17.47 6.49 3.15
N SER A 53 17.46 5.28 3.68
CA SER A 53 18.31 4.17 3.20
C SER A 53 17.77 3.40 1.97
N PHE A 54 16.62 3.79 1.41
CA PHE A 54 15.92 2.98 0.40
C PHE A 54 15.77 3.71 -0.94
N ASN A 55 16.54 3.27 -1.93
CA ASN A 55 16.41 3.75 -3.32
C ASN A 55 15.23 3.09 -4.06
N GLU A 56 14.72 1.98 -3.53
CA GLU A 56 13.62 1.21 -4.09
C GLU A 56 12.75 0.67 -2.95
N ILE A 57 11.43 0.66 -3.17
CA ILE A 57 10.47 -0.03 -2.31
C ILE A 57 9.92 -1.20 -3.10
N LYS A 58 10.20 -2.43 -2.65
CA LYS A 58 9.74 -3.66 -3.31
C LYS A 58 8.40 -4.10 -2.76
N ILE A 59 7.49 -4.49 -3.63
CA ILE A 59 6.18 -5.01 -3.23
C ILE A 59 6.16 -6.52 -3.38
N ASN A 60 5.70 -7.22 -2.35
CA ASN A 60 5.39 -8.65 -2.42
C ASN A 60 3.89 -8.81 -2.22
N ILE A 61 3.18 -9.38 -3.20
CA ILE A 61 1.79 -9.79 -2.95
C ILE A 61 1.83 -11.14 -2.24
N VAL A 62 1.39 -11.18 -0.99
CA VAL A 62 1.44 -12.39 -0.15
C VAL A 62 0.14 -13.18 -0.16
N GLY A 63 -0.94 -12.61 -0.71
CA GLY A 63 -2.20 -13.31 -0.88
C GLY A 63 -3.32 -12.45 -1.45
N PHE A 64 -4.37 -13.14 -1.89
CA PHE A 64 -5.64 -12.57 -2.34
C PHE A 64 -6.77 -13.10 -1.45
N ALA A 65 -7.55 -12.20 -0.86
CA ALA A 65 -8.78 -12.54 -0.15
C ALA A 65 -9.98 -12.15 -1.02
N VAL A 66 -10.91 -13.09 -1.18
CA VAL A 66 -12.17 -12.93 -1.92
C VAL A 66 -13.34 -13.34 -1.05
N LYS A 67 -14.54 -12.87 -1.38
CA LYS A 67 -15.77 -13.31 -0.69
C LYS A 67 -16.04 -14.80 -0.91
N GLU A 68 -15.80 -15.29 -2.12
CA GLU A 68 -16.02 -16.68 -2.52
C GLU A 68 -14.88 -17.13 -3.43
N ALA A 69 -14.34 -18.33 -3.22
CA ALA A 69 -13.20 -18.84 -3.99
C ALA A 69 -13.50 -18.96 -5.51
N SER A 70 -14.77 -19.12 -5.88
CA SER A 70 -15.27 -19.13 -7.27
C SER A 70 -15.06 -17.79 -8.00
N LEU A 71 -14.77 -16.71 -7.29
CA LEU A 71 -14.45 -15.40 -7.87
C LEU A 71 -13.00 -15.35 -8.39
N LEU A 72 -12.18 -16.36 -8.14
CA LEU A 72 -10.84 -16.48 -8.69
C LEU A 72 -10.87 -17.45 -9.87
N ASP A 73 -10.30 -17.06 -11.01
CA ASP A 73 -10.15 -17.97 -12.16
C ASP A 73 -8.93 -18.90 -12.04
N TRP A 74 -8.23 -18.86 -10.90
CA TRP A 74 -7.13 -19.74 -10.55
C TRP A 74 -7.37 -20.43 -9.21
N SER A 75 -6.74 -21.58 -9.03
CA SER A 75 -6.84 -22.41 -7.82
C SER A 75 -5.50 -22.83 -7.24
N ASP A 76 -4.39 -22.39 -7.85
CA ASP A 76 -3.04 -22.65 -7.36
C ASP A 76 -2.56 -21.53 -6.41
N ASP A 77 -1.48 -21.80 -5.68
CA ASP A 77 -0.87 -20.83 -4.75
C ASP A 77 0.11 -19.86 -5.44
N SER A 78 0.09 -19.77 -6.78
CA SER A 78 1.09 -18.99 -7.53
C SER A 78 1.03 -17.47 -7.27
N LEU A 79 -0.07 -17.00 -6.68
CA LEU A 79 -0.30 -15.61 -6.29
C LEU A 79 -0.38 -15.43 -4.76
N GLY A 80 0.14 -16.40 -4.00
CA GLY A 80 0.16 -16.40 -2.55
C GLY A 80 -1.09 -17.02 -1.93
N ALA A 81 -0.98 -17.46 -0.68
CA ALA A 81 -2.08 -18.05 0.07
C ALA A 81 -2.98 -16.97 0.71
N ILE A 82 -4.26 -17.27 0.91
CA ILE A 82 -5.17 -16.37 1.63
C ILE A 82 -4.69 -16.23 3.08
N THR A 83 -4.25 -15.04 3.49
CA THR A 83 -3.73 -14.79 4.84
C THR A 83 -4.53 -13.70 5.57
N SER A 84 -4.90 -13.99 6.83
CA SER A 84 -5.45 -13.02 7.78
C SER A 84 -4.38 -12.47 8.72
N CYS A 85 -3.10 -12.83 8.51
CA CYS A 85 -2.01 -12.41 9.36
C CYS A 85 -1.53 -11.00 8.97
N TYR A 86 -1.99 -10.01 9.72
CA TYR A 86 -1.63 -8.60 9.57
C TYR A 86 -0.51 -8.24 10.55
N ARG A 87 0.53 -7.55 10.06
CA ARG A 87 1.58 -6.94 10.88
C ARG A 87 1.34 -5.45 10.99
N PHE A 88 1.40 -4.92 12.22
CA PHE A 88 1.32 -3.47 12.47
C PHE A 88 2.20 -3.05 13.64
N TYR A 89 2.53 -1.77 13.69
CA TYR A 89 3.21 -1.15 14.81
C TYR A 89 2.19 -0.48 15.73
N ASP A 90 2.11 -0.93 16.97
CA ASP A 90 1.25 -0.34 17.99
C ASP A 90 2.01 0.81 18.67
N ASN A 91 1.58 2.04 18.42
CA ASN A 91 2.19 3.23 19.05
C ASN A 91 1.95 3.29 20.57
N GLY A 92 0.84 2.74 21.06
CA GLY A 92 0.52 2.71 22.50
C GLY A 92 1.39 1.71 23.25
N ALA A 93 1.62 0.53 22.65
CA ALA A 93 2.51 -0.49 23.20
C ALA A 93 3.99 -0.28 22.82
N GLY A 94 4.29 0.61 21.87
CA GLY A 94 5.63 0.85 21.34
C GLY A 94 6.27 -0.37 20.66
N SER A 95 5.46 -1.32 20.20
CA SER A 95 5.93 -2.63 19.74
C SER A 95 5.20 -3.12 18.49
N TRP A 96 5.82 -4.07 17.80
CA TRP A 96 5.24 -4.73 16.65
C TRP A 96 4.30 -5.84 17.09
N SER A 97 3.19 -6.02 16.37
CA SER A 97 2.29 -7.17 16.53
C SER A 97 3.05 -8.50 16.47
N ASP A 98 2.68 -9.45 17.33
CA ASP A 98 3.24 -10.82 17.31
C ASP A 98 2.67 -11.63 16.15
N THR A 99 3.52 -11.91 15.15
CA THR A 99 3.17 -12.71 13.97
C THR A 99 3.72 -14.14 14.04
N SER A 100 4.16 -14.62 15.20
CA SER A 100 4.76 -15.95 15.36
C SER A 100 3.80 -17.11 15.04
N SER A 101 2.49 -16.87 15.16
CA SER A 101 1.44 -17.85 14.86
C SER A 101 1.04 -17.89 13.38
N CYS A 102 1.65 -17.05 12.53
CA CYS A 102 1.29 -16.93 11.14
C CYS A 102 1.84 -18.10 10.32
N LYS A 103 0.94 -18.81 9.64
CA LYS A 103 1.29 -19.96 8.81
C LYS A 103 2.02 -19.58 7.51
N GLY A 104 1.97 -18.32 7.13
CA GLY A 104 2.67 -17.75 5.99
C GLY A 104 3.17 -16.34 6.31
N GLU A 105 3.70 -15.65 5.31
CA GLU A 105 4.21 -14.29 5.46
C GLU A 105 3.09 -13.34 5.92
N PRO A 106 3.30 -12.57 7.00
CA PRO A 106 2.37 -11.50 7.37
C PRO A 106 2.32 -10.45 6.26
N PHE A 107 1.15 -9.89 6.02
CA PHE A 107 1.02 -8.67 5.22
C PHE A 107 1.18 -7.43 6.09
N ASP A 108 1.76 -6.38 5.52
CA ASP A 108 1.96 -5.07 6.14
C ASP A 108 0.86 -4.08 5.77
N ILE A 109 0.32 -4.21 4.56
CA ILE A 109 -0.64 -3.28 3.99
C ILE A 109 -1.66 -4.08 3.18
N SER A 110 -2.90 -3.60 3.12
CA SER A 110 -3.93 -4.22 2.31
C SER A 110 -4.48 -3.28 1.24
N LEU A 111 -4.64 -3.79 0.02
CA LEU A 111 -5.33 -3.10 -1.07
C LEU A 111 -6.73 -3.68 -1.19
N TRP A 112 -7.75 -2.84 -1.16
CA TRP A 112 -9.15 -3.23 -1.26
C TRP A 112 -9.80 -2.59 -2.48
N PRO A 113 -9.70 -3.23 -3.65
CA PRO A 113 -10.44 -2.80 -4.83
C PRO A 113 -11.94 -3.06 -4.57
N LYS A 114 -12.71 -1.98 -4.44
CA LYS A 114 -14.14 -2.04 -4.10
C LYS A 114 -15.01 -1.62 -5.26
N GLN A 115 -15.87 -2.54 -5.66
CA GLN A 115 -16.82 -2.33 -6.74
C GLN A 115 -17.80 -1.22 -6.38
N GLY A 116 -17.91 -0.22 -7.26
CA GLY A 116 -18.86 0.87 -7.13
C GLY A 116 -18.54 1.89 -6.02
N LEU A 117 -17.35 1.83 -5.40
CA LEU A 117 -16.91 2.90 -4.50
C LEU A 117 -16.62 4.17 -5.31
N GLU A 118 -17.10 5.33 -4.88
CA GLU A 118 -16.67 6.62 -5.44
C GLU A 118 -15.41 7.10 -4.69
N GLY A 119 -14.31 7.33 -5.42
CA GLY A 119 -13.04 7.73 -4.81
C GLY A 119 -12.29 6.58 -4.12
N GLY A 120 -11.75 6.86 -2.94
CA GLY A 120 -11.00 5.92 -2.13
C GLY A 120 -10.89 6.36 -0.66
N PHE A 121 -10.27 5.50 0.14
CA PHE A 121 -9.91 5.74 1.54
C PHE A 121 -8.54 5.13 1.82
N GLY A 122 -7.61 5.95 2.29
CA GLY A 122 -6.24 5.55 2.62
C GLY A 122 -5.93 5.77 4.09
N TYR A 123 -5.24 4.82 4.71
CA TYR A 123 -4.79 4.87 6.10
C TYR A 123 -3.49 4.08 6.27
N ASP A 124 -3.01 3.98 7.52
CA ASP A 124 -1.83 3.21 7.90
C ASP A 124 -1.91 1.71 7.54
N TRP A 125 -3.12 1.14 7.51
CA TRP A 125 -3.38 -0.26 7.15
C TRP A 125 -3.52 -0.51 5.64
N GLY A 126 -3.64 0.53 4.82
CA GLY A 126 -3.71 0.42 3.36
C GLY A 126 -4.76 1.29 2.69
N GLN A 127 -5.27 0.80 1.56
CA GLN A 127 -6.13 1.57 0.66
C GLN A 127 -7.39 0.79 0.31
N GLU A 128 -8.56 1.41 0.43
CA GLU A 128 -9.79 0.99 -0.23
C GLU A 128 -10.04 1.93 -1.41
N VAL A 129 -10.15 1.40 -2.63
CA VAL A 129 -10.19 2.23 -3.85
C VAL A 129 -11.29 1.80 -4.79
N ASN A 130 -11.80 2.74 -5.58
CA ASN A 130 -12.70 2.46 -6.70
C ASN A 130 -12.09 1.40 -7.63
N LEU A 131 -12.73 0.24 -7.66
CA LEU A 131 -12.27 -0.90 -8.46
C LEU A 131 -12.25 -0.58 -9.96
N GLU A 132 -13.34 -0.03 -10.47
CA GLU A 132 -13.51 0.26 -11.90
C GLU A 132 -12.41 1.20 -12.41
N ASN A 133 -12.15 2.29 -11.71
CA ASN A 133 -11.09 3.25 -12.03
C ASN A 133 -9.72 2.59 -11.94
N MET A 134 -9.44 1.84 -10.87
CA MET A 134 -8.16 1.16 -10.69
C MET A 134 -7.87 0.20 -11.84
N LEU A 135 -8.86 -0.60 -12.27
CA LEU A 135 -8.68 -1.53 -13.39
C LEU A 135 -8.51 -0.81 -14.72
N GLN A 136 -9.24 0.27 -14.95
CA GLN A 136 -9.15 1.06 -16.19
C GLN A 136 -7.76 1.69 -16.34
N THR A 137 -7.13 2.08 -15.23
CA THR A 137 -5.86 2.81 -15.19
C THR A 137 -4.68 1.94 -14.74
N ILE A 138 -4.86 0.62 -14.60
CA ILE A 138 -3.88 -0.30 -14.00
C ILE A 138 -2.52 -0.35 -14.69
N ASP A 139 -2.48 0.01 -15.98
CA ASP A 139 -1.26 0.03 -16.80
C ASP A 139 -0.65 1.45 -16.90
N GLU A 140 -1.30 2.47 -16.34
CA GLU A 140 -0.79 3.84 -16.31
C GLU A 140 0.36 3.99 -15.30
N GLU A 141 1.17 5.03 -15.48
CA GLU A 141 2.31 5.31 -14.60
C GLU A 141 1.83 5.63 -13.18
N GLN A 142 0.83 6.50 -13.05
CA GLN A 142 0.24 6.90 -11.78
C GLN A 142 -1.28 6.77 -11.82
N LEU A 143 -1.83 6.00 -10.89
CA LEU A 143 -3.27 5.86 -10.70
C LEU A 143 -3.71 6.91 -9.69
N VAL A 144 -4.38 7.97 -10.12
CA VAL A 144 -4.70 9.15 -9.28
C VAL A 144 -5.26 8.77 -7.90
N ILE A 145 -6.28 7.91 -7.85
CA ILE A 145 -6.91 7.48 -6.60
C ILE A 145 -5.93 6.64 -5.76
N VAL A 146 -5.28 5.63 -6.35
CA VAL A 146 -4.37 4.74 -5.60
C VAL A 146 -3.16 5.52 -5.05
N ALA A 147 -2.57 6.40 -5.87
CA ALA A 147 -1.44 7.23 -5.48
C ALA A 147 -1.83 8.17 -4.33
N HIS A 148 -3.01 8.78 -4.39
CA HIS A 148 -3.57 9.62 -3.35
C HIS A 148 -3.74 8.83 -2.03
N GLU A 149 -4.40 7.67 -2.07
CA GLU A 149 -4.62 6.86 -0.85
C GLU A 149 -3.32 6.32 -0.24
N ILE A 150 -2.29 6.05 -1.06
CA ILE A 150 -0.95 5.73 -0.55
C ILE A 150 -0.34 6.91 0.21
N GLY A 151 -0.63 8.15 -0.20
CA GLY A 151 -0.21 9.36 0.50
C GLY A 151 -0.69 9.41 1.96
N HIS A 152 -1.94 9.00 2.22
CA HIS A 152 -2.43 8.84 3.59
C HIS A 152 -1.69 7.74 4.36
N GLY A 153 -1.30 6.65 3.69
CA GLY A 153 -0.43 5.62 4.28
C GLY A 153 0.98 6.14 4.64
N PHE A 154 1.43 7.24 4.02
CA PHE A 154 2.60 7.99 4.45
C PHE A 154 2.33 8.99 5.58
N GLY A 155 1.07 9.23 5.94
CA GLY A 155 0.65 10.15 7.02
C GLY A 155 0.24 11.54 6.54
N LEU A 156 0.01 11.73 5.24
CA LEU A 156 -0.45 13.01 4.70
C LEU A 156 -1.97 13.16 4.83
N PRO A 157 -2.51 14.34 5.19
CA PRO A 157 -3.94 14.59 5.23
C PRO A 157 -4.51 14.92 3.85
N ASP A 158 -5.84 14.95 3.77
CA ASP A 158 -6.55 15.57 2.66
C ASP A 158 -6.47 17.10 2.67
N PHE A 159 -6.51 17.68 1.48
CA PHE A 159 -6.64 19.13 1.28
C PHE A 159 -7.85 19.40 0.39
N TYR A 160 -8.93 19.90 0.99
CA TYR A 160 -10.20 20.12 0.28
C TYR A 160 -10.31 21.54 -0.31
N GLU A 161 -9.69 22.53 0.32
CA GLU A 161 -9.67 23.91 -0.17
C GLU A 161 -8.34 24.27 -0.84
N GLU A 162 -8.38 25.16 -1.83
CA GLU A 162 -7.17 25.63 -2.51
C GLU A 162 -6.19 26.32 -1.55
N ALA A 163 -6.71 27.03 -0.54
CA ALA A 163 -5.91 27.70 0.48
C ALA A 163 -5.16 26.73 1.40
N ASP A 164 -5.63 25.49 1.54
CA ASP A 164 -4.99 24.45 2.35
C ASP A 164 -3.92 23.68 1.56
N LYS A 165 -3.98 23.74 0.23
CA LYS A 165 -3.04 23.02 -0.64
C LYS A 165 -1.67 23.68 -0.54
N PRO A 166 -0.60 22.89 -0.43
CA PRO A 166 0.76 23.41 -0.52
C PRO A 166 0.98 24.11 -1.86
N ASN A 167 1.66 25.25 -1.81
CA ASN A 167 1.99 26.03 -3.02
C ASN A 167 2.95 25.29 -3.97
N ASP A 168 3.70 24.31 -3.47
CA ASP A 168 4.70 23.55 -4.23
C ASP A 168 4.52 22.03 -4.06
N TYR A 169 4.55 21.31 -5.19
CA TYR A 169 4.49 19.85 -5.29
C TYR A 169 5.89 19.21 -5.32
N ASP A 170 6.79 19.62 -4.41
CA ASP A 170 8.21 19.23 -4.41
C ASP A 170 8.56 18.13 -3.37
N GLY A 171 7.53 17.49 -2.79
CA GLY A 171 7.67 16.44 -1.79
C GLY A 171 8.02 16.93 -0.37
N TRP A 172 8.06 18.24 -0.10
CA TRP A 172 8.44 18.77 1.22
C TRP A 172 7.58 18.21 2.37
N MET A 173 6.28 18.02 2.17
CA MET A 173 5.40 17.47 3.22
C MET A 173 5.78 16.03 3.59
N LEU A 174 6.07 15.20 2.59
CA LEU A 174 6.49 13.82 2.82
C LEU A 174 7.81 13.79 3.62
N ARG A 175 8.73 14.70 3.29
CA ARG A 175 10.00 14.87 4.02
C ARG A 175 9.78 15.30 5.47
N ARG A 176 8.81 16.19 5.74
CA ARG A 176 8.41 16.55 7.11
C ARG A 176 7.89 15.36 7.90
N VAL A 177 7.15 14.46 7.26
CA VAL A 177 6.72 13.21 7.94
C VAL A 177 7.92 12.33 8.27
N LEU A 178 8.89 12.19 7.35
CA LEU A 178 10.12 11.46 7.64
C LEU A 178 10.88 12.06 8.83
N GLU A 179 11.09 13.38 8.86
CA GLU A 179 11.76 14.07 9.98
C GLU A 179 11.08 13.76 11.32
N HIS A 180 9.74 13.76 11.35
CA HIS A 180 8.97 13.47 12.55
C HIS A 180 9.10 12.01 13.01
N LEU A 181 9.13 11.06 12.06
CA LEU A 181 9.21 9.63 12.36
C LEU A 181 10.64 9.13 12.56
N LYS A 182 11.65 9.84 12.04
CA LYS A 182 13.06 9.45 12.06
C LYS A 182 13.60 9.04 13.43
N PRO A 183 13.22 9.67 14.57
CA PRO A 183 13.66 9.21 15.89
C PRO A 183 13.28 7.75 16.22
N ARG A 184 12.31 7.15 15.50
CA ARG A 184 11.92 5.74 15.62
C ARG A 184 12.85 4.80 14.83
N TYR A 185 13.66 5.33 13.92
CA TYR A 185 14.43 4.56 12.95
C TYR A 185 15.91 4.52 13.33
N ASN A 186 16.50 3.33 13.21
CA ASN A 186 17.94 3.14 13.32
C ASN A 186 18.46 2.71 11.94
N PHE A 187 18.90 3.69 11.15
CA PHE A 187 19.47 3.49 9.82
C PHE A 187 20.92 3.03 9.88
#